data_AF-A0A7R9IGT4-F1
#
_entry.id   AF-A0A7R9IGT4-F1
#
_cell.length_a   1.000
_cell.length_b   1.000
_cell.length_c   1.000
_cell.angle_alpha   90.00
_cell.angle_beta   90.00
_cell.angle_gamma   90.00
#
_symmetry.space_group_name_H-M   'P 1'
#
loop_
_entity.id
_entity.type
_entity.pdbx_description
1 polymer ?
#
loop_
_entity_poly.entity_id
_entity_poly.type
_entity_poly.pdbx_seq_one_letter_code
_entity_poly.pdbx_strand_id
1 'polypeptide(L)'
;MQNLSIYTSYNQGHPKTKKTMKQGSEVSKVSSEVFRILEIQKELQSTLKICQIGRSHLFLAKRQFTTASLGILANYRKRQVVQGLLHYLQTIKTLQRTDERLQELLSEGDYPSAIRLLLECQNAAATYKHFTCVAALSGKLQDTLEMAEEQLDQALSQVTSRIIALCIGDRMLCPTVASDGSLNT
;
A
#
# COMPACT_ATOMS: atom_id res chain seq x y z
N MET A 1 58.13 16.41 70.05
CA MET A 1 57.48 15.43 70.94
C MET A 1 57.05 14.25 70.08
N GLN A 2 57.93 13.23 69.99
CA GLN A 2 57.69 11.86 70.48
C GLN A 2 56.67 11.12 69.58
N ASN A 3 57.02 10.19 68.69
CA ASN A 3 57.78 8.97 68.95
C ASN A 3 58.31 8.37 67.63
N LEU A 4 59.52 8.75 67.23
CA LEU A 4 60.26 8.12 66.13
C LEU A 4 61.38 7.21 66.65
N SER A 5 61.16 6.52 67.78
CA SER A 5 62.26 5.90 68.56
C SER A 5 62.09 4.42 68.93
N ILE A 6 61.08 3.68 68.44
CA ILE A 6 60.85 2.30 68.95
C ILE A 6 61.13 1.19 67.94
N TYR A 7 61.41 1.47 66.66
CA TYR A 7 61.76 0.41 65.69
C TYR A 7 63.25 0.30 65.35
N THR A 8 64.13 0.72 66.26
CA THR A 8 65.60 0.64 66.14
C THR A 8 66.24 -0.37 67.08
N SER A 9 65.54 -1.41 67.53
CA SER A 9 66.17 -2.44 68.38
C SER A 9 65.54 -3.81 68.21
N TYR A 10 65.87 -4.50 67.13
CA TYR A 10 65.82 -5.97 67.08
C TYR A 10 66.77 -6.49 65.99
N ASN A 11 68.06 -6.19 66.16
CA ASN A 11 69.12 -6.84 65.37
C ASN A 11 70.39 -6.95 66.21
N GLN A 12 70.43 -7.95 67.09
CA GLN A 12 71.68 -8.51 67.60
C GLN A 12 71.44 -9.95 68.07
N GLY A 13 72.18 -10.89 67.49
CA GLY A 13 72.25 -12.29 67.95
C GLY A 13 72.18 -13.36 66.85
N HIS A 14 73.34 -13.79 66.34
CA HIS A 14 73.53 -15.14 65.77
C HIS A 14 73.24 -16.23 66.85
N PRO A 15 73.06 -17.56 66.56
CA PRO A 15 73.37 -18.35 65.37
C PRO A 15 72.24 -19.32 64.88
N LYS A 16 72.49 -19.99 63.75
CA LYS A 16 71.56 -20.86 62.99
C LYS A 16 71.05 -22.07 63.78
N THR A 17 69.73 -22.28 63.82
CA THR A 17 69.15 -23.64 63.95
C THR A 17 68.44 -24.04 62.65
N LYS A 18 68.96 -25.09 62.03
CA LYS A 18 68.46 -25.75 60.81
C LYS A 18 66.98 -26.15 60.97
N LYS A 19 66.03 -25.28 60.64
CA LYS A 19 64.61 -25.65 60.40
C LYS A 19 63.81 -24.67 59.54
N THR A 20 64.39 -23.59 59.02
CA THR A 20 63.65 -22.55 58.25
C THR A 20 63.84 -22.60 56.73
N MET A 21 64.65 -23.52 56.18
CA MET A 21 64.81 -23.63 54.71
C MET A 21 63.65 -24.35 53.99
N LYS A 22 62.74 -25.03 54.70
CA LYS A 22 61.51 -25.55 54.08
C LYS A 22 60.37 -24.53 54.03
N GLN A 23 60.38 -23.50 54.88
CA GLN A 23 59.27 -22.55 54.99
C GLN A 23 59.36 -21.38 53.99
N GLY A 24 60.56 -21.02 53.50
CA GLY A 24 60.73 -19.94 52.52
C GLY A 24 60.32 -20.31 51.08
N SER A 25 60.41 -21.60 50.70
CA SER A 25 60.00 -22.05 49.37
C SER A 25 58.47 -22.24 49.23
N GLU A 26 57.78 -22.53 50.34
CA GLU A 26 56.32 -22.61 50.38
C GLU A 26 55.67 -21.22 50.34
N VAL A 27 56.20 -20.23 51.07
CA VAL A 27 55.64 -18.86 51.08
C VAL A 27 55.71 -18.17 49.72
N SER A 28 56.80 -18.38 48.96
CA SER A 28 56.94 -17.86 47.58
C SER A 28 55.90 -18.47 46.63
N LYS A 29 55.67 -19.78 46.72
CA LYS A 29 54.65 -20.49 45.91
C LYS A 29 53.23 -20.07 46.27
N VAL A 30 52.94 -19.90 47.56
CA VAL A 30 51.63 -19.40 48.01
C VAL A 30 51.40 -17.97 47.49
N SER A 31 52.42 -17.12 47.50
CA SER A 31 52.32 -15.77 46.96
C SER A 31 52.07 -15.73 45.44
N SER A 32 52.68 -16.63 44.66
CA SER A 32 52.44 -16.69 43.21
C SER A 32 51.05 -17.21 42.86
N GLU A 33 50.55 -18.21 43.60
CA GLU A 33 49.19 -18.73 43.39
C GLU A 33 48.12 -17.69 43.76
N VAL A 34 48.33 -16.92 44.84
CA VAL A 34 47.44 -15.80 45.20
C VAL A 34 47.42 -14.73 44.11
N PHE A 35 48.57 -14.39 43.50
CA PHE A 35 48.63 -13.43 42.40
C PHE A 35 47.84 -13.92 41.18
N ARG A 36 47.96 -15.20 40.85
CA ARG A 36 47.24 -15.86 39.75
C ARG A 36 45.72 -15.88 39.99
N ILE A 37 45.28 -16.12 41.22
CA ILE A 37 43.85 -16.04 41.61
C ILE A 37 43.32 -14.61 41.43
N LEU A 38 44.08 -13.58 41.82
CA LEU A 38 43.69 -12.19 41.65
C LEU A 38 43.56 -11.79 40.17
N GLU A 39 44.46 -12.29 39.32
CA GLU A 39 44.43 -12.05 37.89
C GLU A 39 43.22 -12.72 37.23
N ILE A 40 42.95 -13.98 37.56
CA ILE A 40 41.74 -14.70 37.12
C ILE A 40 40.47 -13.98 37.59
N GLN A 41 40.45 -13.49 38.84
CA GLN A 41 39.32 -12.74 39.37
C GLN A 41 39.07 -11.44 38.58
N LYS A 42 40.14 -10.76 38.17
CA LYS A 42 40.07 -9.54 37.35
C LYS A 42 39.53 -9.84 35.94
N GLU A 43 40.02 -10.90 35.30
CA GLU A 43 39.54 -11.35 33.99
C GLU A 43 38.07 -11.78 34.04
N LEU A 44 37.68 -12.50 35.10
CA LEU A 44 36.30 -12.92 35.31
C LEU A 44 35.38 -11.69 35.48
N GLN A 45 35.78 -10.71 36.27
CA GLN A 45 35.02 -9.46 36.45
C GLN A 45 34.88 -8.69 35.13
N SER A 46 35.93 -8.62 34.33
CA SER A 46 35.90 -8.00 32.99
C SER A 46 34.91 -8.73 32.07
N THR A 47 35.00 -10.07 32.01
CA THR A 47 34.14 -10.91 31.18
C THR A 47 32.67 -10.80 31.60
N LEU A 48 32.41 -10.78 32.91
CA LEU A 48 31.06 -10.62 33.46
C LEU A 48 30.46 -9.27 33.05
N LYS A 49 31.27 -8.19 33.11
CA LYS A 49 30.85 -6.86 32.66
C LYS A 49 30.54 -6.82 31.16
N ILE A 50 31.37 -7.45 30.33
CA ILE A 50 31.13 -7.59 28.89
C ILE A 50 29.81 -8.36 28.64
N CYS A 51 29.58 -9.46 29.35
CA CYS A 51 28.32 -10.21 29.24
C CYS A 51 27.10 -9.38 29.66
N GLN A 52 27.20 -8.55 30.70
CA GLN A 52 26.09 -7.67 31.13
C GLN A 52 25.77 -6.60 30.06
N ILE A 53 26.81 -5.97 29.50
CA ILE A 53 26.66 -4.99 28.43
C ILE A 53 26.08 -5.65 27.18
N GLY A 54 26.61 -6.80 26.77
CA GLY A 54 26.13 -7.57 25.63
C GLY A 54 24.67 -7.97 25.76
N ARG A 55 24.24 -8.44 26.95
CA ARG A 55 22.82 -8.74 27.23
C ARG A 55 21.94 -7.50 27.12
N SER A 56 22.41 -6.36 27.65
CA SER A 56 21.68 -5.09 27.60
C SER A 56 21.52 -4.59 26.16
N HIS A 57 22.59 -4.67 25.35
CA HIS A 57 22.56 -4.27 23.94
C HIS A 57 21.67 -5.19 23.12
N LEU A 58 21.73 -6.50 23.33
CA LEU A 58 20.86 -7.45 22.63
C LEU A 58 19.37 -7.20 22.97
N PHE A 59 19.07 -6.91 24.23
CA PHE A 59 17.71 -6.57 24.65
C PHE A 59 17.22 -5.27 23.98
N LEU A 60 18.06 -4.24 23.94
CA LEU A 60 17.73 -2.99 23.25
C LEU A 60 17.53 -3.21 21.75
N ALA A 61 18.45 -3.93 21.10
CA ALA A 61 18.38 -4.26 19.68
C ALA A 61 17.11 -5.04 19.35
N LYS A 62 16.74 -6.04 20.16
CA LYS A 62 15.48 -6.78 20.01
C LYS A 62 14.27 -5.85 20.07
N ARG A 63 14.23 -4.95 21.06
CA ARG A 63 13.12 -3.99 21.21
C ARG A 63 13.04 -3.02 20.01
N GLN A 64 14.18 -2.49 19.58
CA GLN A 64 14.27 -1.57 18.44
C GLN A 64 13.86 -2.27 17.14
N PHE A 65 14.35 -3.49 16.92
CA PHE A 65 13.97 -4.31 15.77
C PHE A 65 12.46 -4.55 15.74
N THR A 66 11.87 -5.05 16.83
CA THR A 66 10.43 -5.29 16.91
C THR A 66 9.63 -4.00 16.66
N THR A 67 10.05 -2.88 17.26
CA THR A 67 9.37 -1.58 17.09
C THR A 67 9.44 -1.12 15.63
N ALA A 68 10.62 -1.19 15.01
CA ALA A 68 10.82 -0.81 13.62
C ALA A 68 10.04 -1.72 12.66
N SER A 69 10.07 -3.04 12.85
CA SER A 69 9.33 -4.01 12.04
C SER A 69 7.82 -3.79 12.13
N LEU A 70 7.28 -3.53 13.33
CA LEU A 70 5.87 -3.18 13.50
C LEU A 70 5.53 -1.83 12.86
N GLY A 71 6.44 -0.85 12.91
CA GLY A 71 6.30 0.42 12.21
C GLY A 71 6.23 0.24 10.69
N ILE A 72 7.09 -0.60 10.12
CA ILE A 72 7.06 -0.95 8.69
C ILE A 72 5.72 -1.61 8.34
N LEU A 73 5.25 -2.56 9.15
CA LEU A 73 3.97 -3.25 8.91
C LEU A 73 2.77 -2.29 8.99
N ALA A 74 2.76 -1.38 9.96
CA ALA A 74 1.73 -0.36 10.07
C ALA A 74 1.70 0.56 8.84
N ASN A 75 2.87 0.99 8.37
CA ASN A 75 2.98 1.81 7.17
C ASN A 75 2.57 1.05 5.91
N TYR A 76 2.91 -0.23 5.81
CA TYR A 76 2.49 -1.09 4.70
C TYR A 76 0.96 -1.22 4.65
N ARG A 77 0.29 -1.45 5.79
CA ARG A 77 -1.18 -1.49 5.88
C ARG A 77 -1.81 -0.16 5.48
N LYS A 78 -1.28 0.97 5.98
CA LYS A 78 -1.73 2.31 5.56
C LYS A 78 -1.61 2.50 4.05
N ARG A 79 -0.48 2.10 3.46
CA ARG A 79 -0.25 2.18 2.03
C ARG A 79 -1.27 1.35 1.23
N GLN A 80 -1.58 0.14 1.66
CA GLN A 80 -2.58 -0.70 0.98
C GLN A 80 -3.96 -0.04 0.94
N VAL A 81 -4.40 0.56 2.05
CA VAL A 81 -5.68 1.29 2.11
C VAL A 81 -5.67 2.49 1.16
N VAL A 82 -4.59 3.28 1.16
CA VAL A 82 -4.47 4.44 0.28
C VAL A 82 -4.40 4.02 -1.20
N GLN A 83 -3.75 2.91 -1.52
CA GLN A 83 -3.73 2.37 -2.88
C GLN A 83 -5.10 1.91 -3.34
N GLY A 84 -5.87 1.26 -2.46
CA GLY A 84 -7.27 0.91 -2.74
C GLY A 84 -8.10 2.16 -3.01
N LEU A 85 -7.99 3.18 -2.16
CA LEU A 85 -8.68 4.45 -2.35
C LEU A 85 -8.28 5.14 -3.67
N LEU A 86 -6.99 5.17 -3.99
CA LEU A 86 -6.49 5.74 -5.24
C LEU A 86 -7.11 5.02 -6.46
N HIS A 87 -7.17 3.69 -6.42
CA HIS A 87 -7.79 2.91 -7.47
C HIS A 87 -9.26 3.29 -7.66
N TYR A 88 -10.05 3.34 -6.57
CA TYR A 88 -11.45 3.76 -6.63
C TYR A 88 -11.62 5.18 -7.19
N LEU A 89 -10.78 6.13 -6.74
CA LEU A 89 -10.82 7.50 -7.24
C LEU A 89 -10.46 7.61 -8.73
N GLN A 90 -9.48 6.82 -9.19
CA GLN A 90 -9.16 6.74 -10.62
C GLN A 90 -10.33 6.21 -11.43
N THR A 91 -11.00 5.17 -10.95
CA THR A 91 -12.19 4.61 -11.62
C THR A 91 -13.33 5.64 -11.68
N ILE A 92 -13.60 6.35 -10.60
CA ILE A 92 -14.61 7.42 -10.59
C ILE A 92 -14.24 8.52 -11.60
N LYS A 93 -12.97 8.93 -11.63
CA LYS A 93 -12.49 9.92 -12.60
C LYS A 93 -12.62 9.44 -14.05
N THR A 94 -12.36 8.17 -14.33
CA THR A 94 -12.57 7.62 -15.67
C THR A 94 -14.05 7.62 -16.05
N LEU A 95 -14.94 7.26 -15.11
CA LEU A 95 -16.39 7.29 -15.34
C LEU A 95 -16.91 8.70 -15.63
N GLN A 96 -16.38 9.72 -14.95
CA GLN A 96 -16.74 11.12 -15.23
C GLN A 96 -16.28 11.58 -16.62
N ARG A 97 -15.07 11.18 -17.03
CA ARG A 97 -14.56 11.52 -18.37
C ARG A 97 -15.31 10.80 -19.49
N THR A 98 -15.76 9.58 -19.25
CA THR A 98 -16.59 8.86 -20.23
C THR A 98 -17.97 9.50 -20.37
N ASP A 99 -18.51 10.11 -19.32
CA ASP A 99 -19.77 10.87 -19.36
C ASP A 99 -19.65 12.11 -20.26
N GLU A 100 -18.54 12.85 -20.16
CA GLU A 100 -18.24 13.96 -21.08
C GLU A 100 -18.15 13.49 -22.54
N ARG A 101 -17.43 12.38 -22.80
CA ARG A 101 -17.30 11.80 -24.14
C ARG A 101 -18.62 11.28 -24.71
N LEU A 102 -19.50 10.78 -23.85
CA LEU A 102 -20.82 10.31 -24.24
C LEU A 102 -21.70 11.46 -24.77
N GLN A 103 -21.66 12.62 -24.11
CA GLN A 103 -22.39 13.81 -24.58
C GLN A 103 -21.91 14.25 -25.98
N GLU A 104 -20.61 14.13 -26.25
CA GLU A 104 -20.05 14.37 -27.59
C GLU A 104 -20.62 13.38 -28.62
N LEU A 105 -20.62 12.07 -28.32
CA LEU A 105 -21.16 11.04 -29.24
C LEU A 105 -22.64 11.21 -29.53
N LEU A 106 -23.43 11.62 -28.53
CA LEU A 106 -24.85 11.94 -28.72
C LEU A 106 -25.03 13.16 -29.64
N SER A 107 -24.18 14.18 -29.50
CA SER A 107 -24.20 15.35 -30.40
C SER A 107 -23.78 15.03 -31.85
N GLU A 108 -22.90 14.04 -32.03
CA GLU A 108 -22.45 13.55 -33.33
C GLU A 108 -23.51 12.65 -34.02
N GLY A 109 -24.56 12.23 -33.29
CA GLY A 109 -25.62 11.35 -33.79
C GLY A 109 -25.23 9.87 -33.86
N ASP A 110 -24.10 9.48 -33.25
CA ASP A 110 -23.66 8.09 -33.14
C ASP A 110 -24.29 7.42 -31.91
N TYR A 111 -25.61 7.24 -31.97
CA TYR A 111 -26.40 6.54 -30.95
C TYR A 111 -25.92 5.12 -30.63
N PRO A 112 -25.56 4.24 -31.59
CA PRO A 112 -25.15 2.88 -31.26
C PRO A 112 -23.82 2.82 -30.47
N SER A 113 -22.85 3.66 -30.80
CA SER A 113 -21.60 3.75 -30.02
C SER A 113 -21.84 4.35 -28.63
N ALA A 114 -22.70 5.38 -28.54
CA ALA A 114 -23.06 6.02 -27.27
C ALA A 114 -23.77 5.03 -26.32
N ILE A 115 -24.77 4.29 -26.79
CA ILE A 115 -25.52 3.31 -25.98
C ILE A 115 -24.59 2.19 -25.48
N ARG A 116 -23.70 1.68 -26.33
CA ARG A 116 -22.71 0.66 -25.91
C ARG A 116 -21.82 1.17 -24.79
N LEU A 117 -21.25 2.37 -24.96
CA LEU A 117 -20.40 3.00 -23.94
C LEU A 117 -21.19 3.25 -22.64
N LEU A 118 -22.46 3.62 -22.74
CA LEU A 118 -23.33 3.85 -21.59
C LEU A 118 -23.57 2.58 -20.78
N LEU A 119 -23.86 1.46 -21.44
CA LEU A 119 -24.08 0.17 -20.79
C LEU A 119 -22.80 -0.32 -20.09
N GLU A 120 -21.63 -0.14 -20.72
CA GLU A 120 -20.33 -0.44 -20.10
C GLU A 120 -20.11 0.44 -18.85
N CYS A 121 -20.43 1.73 -18.92
CA CYS A 121 -20.33 2.67 -17.81
C CYS A 121 -21.31 2.34 -16.67
N GLN A 122 -22.54 1.94 -16.97
CA GLN A 122 -23.52 1.52 -15.95
C GLN A 122 -23.06 0.25 -15.22
N ASN A 123 -22.53 -0.73 -15.93
CA ASN A 123 -22.02 -1.96 -15.31
C ASN A 123 -20.82 -1.67 -14.39
N ALA A 124 -19.91 -0.80 -14.84
CA ALA A 124 -18.82 -0.31 -14.01
C ALA A 124 -19.35 0.44 -12.77
N ALA A 125 -20.29 1.37 -12.95
CA ALA A 125 -20.90 2.14 -11.85
C ALA A 125 -21.66 1.25 -10.85
N ALA A 126 -22.30 0.17 -11.32
CA ALA A 126 -23.02 -0.78 -10.47
C ALA A 126 -22.11 -1.45 -9.43
N THR A 127 -20.86 -1.72 -9.81
CA THR A 127 -19.84 -2.32 -8.93
C THR A 127 -19.46 -1.37 -7.78
N TYR A 128 -19.63 -0.05 -7.96
CA TYR A 128 -19.20 0.99 -7.02
C TYR A 128 -20.37 1.73 -6.34
N LYS A 129 -21.60 1.20 -6.40
CA LYS A 129 -22.82 1.79 -5.79
C LYS A 129 -22.74 2.07 -4.29
N HIS A 130 -21.80 1.45 -3.59
CA HIS A 130 -21.54 1.69 -2.16
C HIS A 130 -20.98 3.09 -1.87
N PHE A 131 -20.46 3.79 -2.90
CA PHE A 131 -20.08 5.19 -2.78
C PHE A 131 -21.25 6.09 -3.18
N THR A 132 -21.67 7.00 -2.28
CA THR A 132 -22.77 7.96 -2.52
C THR A 132 -22.56 8.79 -3.79
N CYS A 133 -21.30 9.18 -4.09
CA CYS A 133 -20.95 9.91 -5.30
C CYS A 133 -21.25 9.10 -6.58
N VAL A 134 -20.99 7.79 -6.55
CA VAL A 134 -21.26 6.90 -7.69
C VAL A 134 -22.75 6.64 -7.84
N ALA A 135 -23.52 6.57 -6.76
CA ALA A 135 -24.97 6.43 -6.83
C ALA A 135 -25.62 7.62 -7.57
N ALA A 136 -25.19 8.85 -7.26
CA ALA A 136 -25.65 10.04 -7.96
C ALA A 136 -25.23 10.04 -9.44
N LEU A 137 -24.00 9.60 -9.75
CA LEU A 137 -23.52 9.46 -11.15
C LEU A 137 -24.30 8.37 -11.91
N SER A 138 -24.60 7.25 -11.27
CA SER A 138 -25.39 6.17 -11.85
C SER A 138 -26.81 6.62 -12.18
N GLY A 139 -27.39 7.51 -11.37
CA GLY A 139 -28.67 8.16 -11.69
C GLY A 139 -28.57 8.99 -12.97
N LYS A 140 -27.56 9.87 -13.07
CA LYS A 140 -27.35 10.69 -14.26
C LYS A 140 -27.12 9.87 -15.54
N LEU A 141 -26.38 8.77 -15.44
CA LEU A 141 -26.16 7.85 -16.57
C LEU A 141 -27.46 7.17 -17.00
N GLN A 142 -28.37 6.89 -16.07
CA GLN A 142 -29.71 6.36 -16.38
C GLN A 142 -30.57 7.43 -17.06
N ASP A 143 -30.57 8.65 -16.55
CA ASP A 143 -31.28 9.77 -17.19
C ASP A 143 -30.78 10.01 -18.62
N THR A 144 -29.46 9.88 -18.84
CA THR A 144 -28.85 10.04 -20.17
C THR A 144 -29.18 8.87 -21.10
N LEU A 145 -29.41 7.65 -20.57
CA LEU A 145 -29.90 6.53 -21.37
C LEU A 145 -31.29 6.83 -21.91
N GLU A 146 -32.19 7.25 -21.02
CA GLU A 146 -33.57 7.57 -21.37
C GLU A 146 -33.62 8.71 -22.41
N MET A 147 -32.79 9.75 -22.23
CA MET A 147 -32.64 10.81 -23.24
C MET A 147 -32.13 10.29 -24.59
N ALA A 148 -31.18 9.36 -24.61
CA ALA A 148 -30.64 8.80 -25.85
C ALA A 148 -31.68 7.94 -26.58
N GLU A 149 -32.49 7.18 -25.84
CA GLU A 149 -33.61 6.41 -26.37
C GLU A 149 -34.67 7.33 -26.99
N GLU A 150 -35.07 8.39 -26.29
CA GLU A 150 -36.02 9.38 -26.82
C GLU A 150 -35.51 10.09 -28.08
N GLN A 151 -34.24 10.47 -28.11
CA GLN A 151 -33.63 11.12 -29.30
C GLN A 151 -33.56 10.17 -30.49
N LEU A 152 -33.25 8.90 -30.25
CA LEU A 152 -33.26 7.88 -31.29
C LEU A 152 -34.68 7.68 -31.85
N ASP A 153 -35.69 7.59 -30.99
CA ASP A 153 -37.09 7.46 -31.41
C ASP A 153 -37.57 8.66 -32.22
N GLN A 154 -37.18 9.88 -31.83
CA GLN A 154 -37.47 11.09 -32.60
C GLN A 154 -36.80 11.07 -33.97
N ALA A 155 -35.52 10.68 -34.03
CA ALA A 155 -34.78 10.58 -35.30
C ALA A 155 -35.40 9.54 -36.24
N LEU A 156 -35.75 8.36 -35.70
CA LEU A 156 -36.43 7.31 -36.45
C LEU A 156 -37.80 7.77 -36.94
N SER A 157 -38.62 8.38 -36.08
CA SER A 157 -39.94 8.91 -36.45
C SER A 157 -39.87 9.93 -37.59
N GLN A 158 -38.86 10.81 -37.58
CA GLN A 158 -38.63 11.76 -38.68
C GLN A 158 -38.27 11.06 -39.99
N VAL A 159 -37.40 10.04 -39.94
CA VAL A 159 -37.03 9.25 -41.12
C VAL A 159 -38.23 8.49 -41.67
N THR A 160 -38.98 7.81 -40.80
CA THR A 160 -40.19 7.07 -41.19
C THR A 160 -41.25 8.00 -41.79
N SER A 161 -41.47 9.17 -41.19
CA SER A 161 -42.40 10.18 -41.72
C SER A 161 -41.97 10.70 -43.09
N ARG A 162 -40.67 10.95 -43.31
CA ARG A 162 -40.12 11.36 -44.60
C ARG A 162 -40.26 10.28 -45.66
N ILE A 163 -39.97 9.02 -45.33
CA ILE A 163 -40.12 7.89 -46.25
C ILE A 163 -41.59 7.69 -46.61
N ILE A 164 -42.50 7.74 -45.64
CA ILE A 164 -43.95 7.64 -45.91
C ILE A 164 -44.40 8.79 -46.83
N ALA A 165 -43.93 10.02 -46.60
CA ALA A 165 -44.26 11.16 -47.46
C ALA A 165 -43.75 10.96 -48.91
N LEU A 166 -42.55 10.41 -49.11
CA LEU A 166 -42.01 10.07 -50.43
C LEU A 166 -42.79 8.93 -51.09
N CYS A 167 -43.10 7.86 -50.34
CA CYS A 167 -43.84 6.71 -50.87
C CYS A 167 -45.31 7.04 -51.20
N ILE A 168 -45.93 8.02 -50.53
CA ILE A 168 -47.27 8.52 -50.88
C ILE A 168 -47.18 9.47 -52.09
N GLY A 169 -46.14 10.30 -52.18
CA GLY A 169 -45.90 11.18 -53.33
C GLY A 169 -45.65 10.45 -54.65
N ASP A 170 -44.89 9.35 -54.62
CA ASP A 170 -44.59 8.54 -55.82
C ASP A 170 -45.77 7.62 -56.24
N ARG A 171 -46.78 7.44 -55.38
CA ARG A 171 -47.99 6.66 -55.69
C ARG A 171 -49.05 7.45 -56.49
N MET A 172 -48.72 8.64 -57.00
CA MET A 172 -49.54 9.43 -57.93
C MET A 172 -49.04 9.45 -59.38
N LEU A 173 -48.01 8.68 -59.75
CA LEU A 173 -47.63 8.43 -61.15
C LEU A 173 -47.87 6.96 -61.54
N CYS A 174 -49.12 6.51 -61.48
CA CYS A 174 -49.53 5.37 -62.32
C CYS A 174 -50.09 5.93 -63.63
N PRO A 175 -49.54 5.60 -64.81
CA PRO A 175 -50.17 5.95 -66.06
C PRO A 175 -51.48 5.16 -66.17
N THR A 176 -52.59 5.89 -66.08
CA THR A 176 -53.92 5.37 -66.39
C THR A 176 -53.87 4.76 -67.78
N VAL A 177 -54.23 3.47 -67.83
CA VAL A 177 -54.44 2.70 -69.05
C VAL A 177 -55.46 3.44 -69.90
N ALA A 178 -55.01 4.06 -71.00
CA ALA A 178 -55.91 4.59 -72.02
C ALA A 178 -56.35 3.42 -72.89
N SER A 179 -57.48 2.83 -72.55
CA SER A 179 -58.33 2.15 -73.53
C SER A 179 -58.85 3.22 -74.50
N ASP A 180 -58.52 3.07 -75.78
CA ASP A 180 -59.43 3.47 -76.85
C ASP A 180 -59.26 2.51 -78.03
N GLY A 181 -60.23 1.60 -78.14
CA GLY A 181 -60.55 0.98 -79.41
C GLY A 181 -61.54 1.88 -80.16
N SER A 182 -61.17 2.28 -81.36
CA SER A 182 -62.11 2.48 -82.49
C SER A 182 -61.36 2.04 -83.75
N LEU A 183 -61.75 0.94 -84.40
CA LEU A 183 -62.53 0.92 -85.65
C LEU A 183 -62.38 2.23 -86.45
N ASN A 184 -61.93 2.24 -87.71
CA ASN A 184 -62.63 1.59 -88.81
C ASN A 184 -61.83 1.74 -90.13
N THR A 185 -62.05 0.78 -91.02
CA THR A 185 -61.80 0.72 -92.50
C THR A 185 -60.39 0.89 -93.04
#